data_AF-R6XS94-F1
#
_entry.id   AF-R6XS94-F1
#
_cell.length_a   1.000
_cell.length_b   1.000
_cell.length_c   1.000
_cell.angle_alpha   90.00
_cell.angle_beta   90.00
_cell.angle_gamma   90.00
#
_symmetry.space_group_name_H-M   'P 1'
#
loop_
_entity.id
_entity.type
_entity.pdbx_description
1 polymer ?
#
loop_
_entity_poly.entity_id
_entity_poly.type
_entity_poly.pdbx_seq_one_letter_code
_entity_poly.pdbx_strand_id
1 'polypeptide(L)'
;MRNPSAPRESGVFMRLLRRLIINLIALVGLIAIAIVVGYVYVRKTYNIDLFNTVSQLKTLSKEVDQKELCMFPIKDSDYSDAKTEIDKSIVDFVTYEEGTGYNGYTVNLSKSDLTLNKFMMISSQQLGALAQIILHQQTGGKISVAGKEVAIKILELEIYQVQDDGSADLNIILELDLTPLFDNAKKFPFNFLKKYAPKKLYISSTVTIQKGERAFSYSVLHKDITINNLKSSDTADFFNTLDFVFKIGSAEDLNLLIGNTVANALIGNEANPGFAYTLKQYGAKDFSFATLAATNFFIIQK
;
A
#
# COMPACT_ATOMS: atom_id res chain seq x y z
N MET A 1 0.79 29.43 8.53
CA MET A 1 -0.69 29.40 8.64
C MET A 1 -1.14 27.95 8.60
N ARG A 2 -1.85 27.47 9.62
CA ARG A 2 -2.40 26.10 9.67
C ARG A 2 -3.69 26.07 8.85
N ASN A 3 -3.74 25.26 7.78
CA ASN A 3 -4.95 25.06 6.98
C ASN A 3 -5.85 24.00 7.66
N PRO A 4 -7.18 24.18 7.76
CA PRO A 4 -8.07 23.30 8.52
C PRO A 4 -8.48 22.05 7.72
N SER A 5 -8.35 20.90 8.38
CA SER A 5 -9.23 19.72 8.32
C SER A 5 -9.70 19.19 6.95
N ALA A 6 -8.76 18.68 6.15
CA ALA A 6 -8.94 17.38 5.52
C ALA A 6 -8.19 16.35 6.40
N PRO A 7 -8.72 15.15 6.68
CA PRO A 7 -7.89 14.10 7.26
C PRO A 7 -6.70 13.90 6.34
N ARG A 8 -5.46 14.02 6.86
CA ARG A 8 -4.24 13.67 6.11
C ARG A 8 -4.51 12.36 5.37
N GLU A 9 -4.13 12.24 4.12
CA GLU A 9 -4.44 11.03 3.32
C GLU A 9 -3.98 9.74 4.02
N SER A 10 -2.87 9.80 4.76
CA SER A 10 -2.44 8.73 5.67
C SER A 10 -3.52 8.33 6.69
N GLY A 11 -4.27 9.28 7.24
CA GLY A 11 -5.43 9.03 8.11
C GLY A 11 -6.64 8.44 7.39
N VAL A 12 -6.86 8.70 6.09
CA VAL A 12 -7.90 8.03 5.29
C VAL A 12 -7.47 6.59 5.00
N PHE A 13 -6.25 6.41 4.50
CA PHE A 13 -5.61 5.13 4.24
C PHE A 13 -5.69 4.17 5.43
N MET A 14 -5.21 4.64 6.58
CA MET A 14 -5.16 3.84 7.81
C MET A 14 -6.55 3.49 8.35
N ARG A 15 -7.53 4.38 8.18
CA ARG A 15 -8.92 4.09 8.58
C ARG A 15 -9.55 3.00 7.72
N LEU A 16 -9.29 2.99 6.42
CA LEU A 16 -9.84 1.98 5.51
C LEU A 16 -9.14 0.63 5.67
N LEU A 17 -7.82 0.59 5.82
CA LEU A 17 -7.11 -0.66 6.15
C LEU A 17 -7.60 -1.25 7.48
N ARG A 18 -7.80 -0.40 8.50
CA ARG A 18 -8.42 -0.83 9.76
C ARG A 18 -9.82 -1.41 9.54
N ARG A 19 -10.66 -0.75 8.75
CA ARG A 19 -12.01 -1.24 8.42
C ARG A 19 -11.96 -2.58 7.69
N LEU A 20 -11.08 -2.73 6.70
CA LEU A 20 -10.88 -3.98 5.97
C LEU A 20 -10.57 -5.13 6.93
N ILE A 21 -9.61 -4.94 7.84
CA ILE A 21 -9.21 -5.96 8.82
C ILE A 21 -10.38 -6.32 9.76
N ILE A 22 -11.08 -5.31 10.30
CA ILE A 22 -12.23 -5.53 11.19
C ILE A 22 -13.32 -6.32 10.46
N ASN A 23 -13.63 -5.95 9.22
CA ASN A 23 -14.71 -6.55 8.45
C ASN A 23 -14.36 -7.96 7.95
N LEU A 24 -13.08 -8.23 7.67
CA LEU A 24 -12.59 -9.58 7.44
C LEU A 24 -12.86 -10.49 8.66
N ILE A 25 -12.52 -10.02 9.86
CA ILE A 25 -12.77 -10.75 11.12
C ILE A 25 -14.27 -10.92 11.36
N ALA A 26 -15.06 -9.87 11.13
CA ALA A 26 -16.51 -9.91 11.29
C ALA A 26 -17.16 -10.90 10.31
N LEU A 27 -16.70 -10.96 9.05
CA LEU A 27 -17.20 -11.88 8.04
C LEU A 27 -16.99 -13.34 8.46
N VAL A 28 -15.79 -13.67 8.93
CA VAL A 28 -15.49 -15.03 9.39
C VAL A 28 -16.37 -15.39 10.61
N GLY A 29 -16.64 -14.44 11.50
CA GLY A 29 -17.58 -14.62 12.61
C GLY A 29 -19.03 -14.85 12.15
N LEU A 30 -19.49 -14.09 11.17
CA LEU A 30 -20.83 -14.24 10.57
C LEU A 30 -21.01 -15.62 9.94
N ILE A 31 -19.99 -16.10 9.23
CA ILE A 31 -20.00 -17.44 8.62
C ILE A 31 -20.03 -18.54 9.68
N ALA A 32 -19.29 -18.38 10.78
CA ALA A 32 -19.33 -19.34 11.89
C ALA A 32 -20.75 -19.47 12.49
N ILE A 33 -21.49 -18.35 12.59
CA ILE A 33 -22.89 -18.34 13.06
C ILE A 33 -23.83 -18.93 12.01
N ALA A 34 -23.64 -18.58 10.74
CA ALA A 34 -24.43 -19.07 9.62
C ALA A 34 -24.45 -20.60 9.51
N ILE A 35 -23.32 -21.25 9.79
CA ILE A 35 -23.19 -22.72 9.82
C ILE A 35 -24.08 -23.32 10.91
N VAL A 36 -24.25 -22.64 12.06
CA VAL A 36 -25.06 -23.12 13.18
C VAL A 36 -26.56 -22.87 12.96
N VAL A 37 -26.93 -21.71 12.42
CA VAL A 37 -28.35 -21.28 12.28
C VAL A 37 -29.00 -21.79 10.98
N GLY A 38 -28.21 -22.17 9.98
CA GLY A 38 -28.66 -22.82 8.75
C GLY A 38 -28.48 -21.97 7.49
N TYR A 39 -27.91 -22.60 6.45
CA TYR A 39 -27.52 -22.00 5.16
C TYR A 39 -28.63 -21.20 4.46
N VAL A 40 -29.87 -21.72 4.45
CA VAL A 40 -30.99 -21.15 3.69
C VAL A 40 -31.35 -19.73 4.17
N TYR A 41 -31.25 -19.47 5.47
CA TYR A 41 -31.54 -18.15 6.04
C TYR A 41 -30.54 -17.10 5.56
N VAL A 42 -29.25 -17.45 5.53
CA VAL A 42 -28.19 -16.49 5.18
C VAL A 42 -28.17 -16.20 3.68
N ARG A 43 -28.41 -17.21 2.83
CA ARG A 43 -28.56 -16.98 1.38
C ARG A 43 -29.76 -16.08 1.08
N LYS A 44 -30.91 -16.32 1.73
CA LYS A 44 -32.14 -15.54 1.49
C LYS A 44 -32.07 -14.12 2.03
N THR A 45 -31.42 -13.93 3.18
CA THR A 45 -31.36 -12.62 3.88
C THR A 45 -30.22 -11.75 3.38
N TYR A 46 -29.05 -12.34 3.11
CA TYR A 46 -27.83 -11.60 2.81
C TYR A 46 -27.29 -11.82 1.40
N ASN A 47 -27.94 -12.64 0.56
CA ASN A 47 -27.46 -13.00 -0.78
C ASN A 47 -26.00 -13.50 -0.84
N ILE A 48 -25.45 -13.98 0.29
CA ILE A 48 -24.08 -14.47 0.39
C ILE A 48 -24.05 -15.91 -0.15
N ASP A 49 -23.10 -16.19 -1.04
CA ASP A 49 -22.74 -17.57 -1.37
C ASP A 49 -21.78 -18.12 -0.30
N LEU A 50 -22.34 -18.75 0.73
CA LEU A 50 -21.56 -19.30 1.84
C LEU A 50 -20.47 -20.28 1.38
N PHE A 51 -20.71 -21.08 0.34
CA PHE A 51 -19.71 -22.03 -0.12
C PHE A 51 -18.55 -21.32 -0.82
N ASN A 52 -18.87 -20.37 -1.70
CA ASN A 52 -17.85 -19.57 -2.37
C ASN A 52 -17.04 -18.74 -1.35
N THR A 53 -17.71 -18.03 -0.43
CA THR A 53 -17.03 -17.22 0.59
C THR A 53 -16.17 -18.07 1.53
N VAL A 54 -16.62 -19.26 1.94
CA VAL A 54 -15.78 -20.19 2.73
C VAL A 54 -14.58 -20.68 1.91
N SER A 55 -14.75 -20.94 0.61
CA SER A 55 -13.64 -21.31 -0.28
C SER A 55 -12.61 -20.19 -0.39
N GLN A 56 -13.06 -18.95 -0.61
CA GLN A 56 -12.21 -17.77 -0.66
C GLN A 56 -11.46 -17.56 0.67
N LEU A 57 -12.12 -17.67 1.82
CA LEU A 57 -11.48 -17.57 3.13
C LEU A 57 -10.43 -18.67 3.37
N LYS A 58 -10.68 -19.90 2.90
CA LYS A 58 -9.67 -20.97 2.93
C LYS A 58 -8.45 -20.60 2.12
N THR A 59 -8.64 -20.12 0.89
CA THR A 59 -7.55 -19.71 -0.01
C THR A 59 -6.77 -18.53 0.58
N LEU A 60 -7.48 -17.54 1.11
CA LEU A 60 -6.91 -16.39 1.80
C LEU A 60 -6.08 -16.81 3.03
N SER A 61 -6.49 -17.85 3.76
CA SER A 61 -5.77 -18.31 4.96
C SER A 61 -4.60 -19.26 4.69
N LYS A 62 -4.42 -19.70 3.45
CA LYS A 62 -3.24 -20.50 3.07
C LYS A 62 -1.98 -19.64 3.21
N GLU A 63 -0.88 -20.30 3.49
CA GLU A 63 0.45 -19.68 3.43
C GLU A 63 0.66 -19.12 2.01
N VAL A 64 1.26 -17.94 1.95
CA VAL A 64 1.59 -17.26 0.69
C VAL A 64 3.05 -17.53 0.39
N ASP A 65 3.35 -17.99 -0.82
CA ASP A 65 4.73 -18.05 -1.28
C ASP A 65 5.21 -16.61 -1.57
N GLN A 66 5.91 -16.03 -0.60
CA GLN A 66 6.37 -14.66 -0.72
C GLN A 66 7.39 -14.48 -1.85
N LYS A 67 8.10 -15.53 -2.29
CA LYS A 67 9.04 -15.43 -3.42
C LYS A 67 8.33 -15.40 -4.76
N GLU A 68 7.22 -16.11 -4.89
CA GLU A 68 6.37 -16.03 -6.08
C GLU A 68 5.60 -14.70 -6.11
N LEU A 69 5.14 -14.22 -4.94
CA LEU A 69 4.44 -12.95 -4.83
C LEU A 69 5.37 -11.75 -5.07
N CYS A 70 6.54 -11.72 -4.44
CA CYS A 70 7.52 -10.64 -4.54
C CYS A 70 8.70 -11.07 -5.41
N MET A 71 8.63 -10.77 -6.71
CA MET A 71 9.68 -11.12 -7.66
C MET A 71 10.93 -10.23 -7.49
N PHE A 72 10.73 -8.99 -7.05
CA PHE A 72 11.76 -7.97 -6.89
C PHE A 72 11.67 -7.29 -5.51
N PRO A 73 11.82 -8.05 -4.42
CA PRO A 73 11.61 -7.53 -3.07
C PRO A 73 12.65 -6.47 -2.71
N ILE A 74 12.24 -5.50 -1.90
CA ILE A 74 13.14 -4.50 -1.31
C ILE A 74 14.11 -5.20 -0.35
N LYS A 75 15.40 -4.97 -0.57
CA LYS A 75 16.53 -5.46 0.20
C LYS A 75 17.07 -4.36 1.12
N ASP A 76 17.84 -4.75 2.13
CA ASP A 76 18.44 -3.78 3.05
C ASP A 76 19.45 -2.84 2.35
N SER A 77 20.11 -3.30 1.28
CA SER A 77 20.99 -2.45 0.46
C SER A 77 20.26 -1.34 -0.28
N ASP A 78 18.97 -1.54 -0.61
CA ASP A 78 18.22 -0.59 -1.44
C ASP A 78 17.98 0.75 -0.70
N TYR A 79 17.99 0.75 0.65
CA TYR A 79 17.89 1.98 1.45
C TYR A 79 19.16 2.82 1.35
N SER A 80 20.34 2.20 1.48
CA SER A 80 21.62 2.90 1.30
C SER A 80 21.83 3.33 -0.15
N ASP A 81 21.38 2.51 -1.10
CA ASP A 81 21.50 2.80 -2.54
C ASP A 81 20.58 3.97 -2.93
N ALA A 82 19.35 4.01 -2.42
CA ALA A 82 18.43 5.13 -2.62
C ALA A 82 19.00 6.43 -2.05
N LYS A 83 19.54 6.41 -0.82
CA LYS A 83 20.21 7.57 -0.23
C LYS A 83 21.38 8.03 -1.10
N THR A 84 22.26 7.09 -1.49
CA THR A 84 23.44 7.38 -2.32
C THR A 84 23.06 7.98 -3.67
N GLU A 85 22.01 7.48 -4.31
CA GLU A 85 21.54 8.02 -5.59
C GLU A 85 20.98 9.44 -5.43
N ILE A 86 20.18 9.69 -4.38
CA ILE A 86 19.61 11.01 -4.11
C ILE A 86 20.70 12.03 -3.77
N ASP A 87 21.70 11.64 -2.96
CA ASP A 87 22.80 12.53 -2.55
C ASP A 87 23.64 13.01 -3.74
N LYS A 88 23.67 12.27 -4.86
CA LYS A 88 24.30 12.76 -6.10
C LYS A 88 23.67 14.06 -6.59
N SER A 89 22.40 14.30 -6.28
CA SER A 89 21.61 15.41 -6.79
C SER A 89 21.21 16.40 -5.71
N ILE A 90 20.94 15.95 -4.49
CA ILE A 90 20.57 16.78 -3.35
C ILE A 90 21.01 16.11 -2.04
N VAL A 91 22.13 16.59 -1.49
CA VAL A 91 22.74 16.03 -0.28
C VAL A 91 21.83 16.23 0.94
N ASP A 92 21.78 15.23 1.81
CA ASP A 92 21.04 15.21 3.08
C ASP A 92 19.51 15.31 2.96
N PHE A 93 18.95 15.16 1.75
CA PHE A 93 17.49 15.07 1.62
C PHE A 93 16.98 13.73 2.17
N VAL A 94 17.81 12.69 2.11
CA VAL A 94 17.64 11.44 2.86
C VAL A 94 18.83 11.30 3.81
N THR A 95 18.57 11.14 5.10
CA THR A 95 19.62 11.01 6.13
C THR A 95 19.63 9.64 6.75
N TYR A 96 20.79 9.26 7.30
CA TYR A 96 20.96 8.06 8.10
C TYR A 96 21.46 8.43 9.50
N GLU A 97 20.73 8.00 10.52
CA GLU A 97 21.12 8.08 11.93
C GLU A 97 20.60 6.82 12.65
N GLU A 98 21.52 6.04 13.23
CA GLU A 98 21.20 4.78 13.88
C GLU A 98 20.12 4.95 14.96
N GLY A 99 19.12 4.07 14.97
CA GLY A 99 18.01 4.12 15.93
C GLY A 99 16.92 5.15 15.60
N THR A 100 17.04 5.89 14.50
CA THR A 100 16.00 6.84 14.04
C THR A 100 15.26 6.34 12.80
N GLY A 101 14.09 6.92 12.52
CA GLY A 101 13.36 6.65 11.28
C GLY A 101 13.04 5.16 11.05
N TYR A 102 13.08 4.73 9.79
CA TYR A 102 12.95 3.33 9.40
C TYR A 102 14.33 2.77 9.04
N ASN A 103 14.82 1.76 9.76
CA ASN A 103 16.17 1.21 9.60
C ASN A 103 17.29 2.27 9.66
N GLY A 104 17.12 3.34 10.44
CA GLY A 104 18.05 4.46 10.51
C GLY A 104 17.79 5.57 9.49
N TYR A 105 16.89 5.38 8.52
CA TYR A 105 16.67 6.33 7.42
C TYR A 105 15.46 7.23 7.61
N THR A 106 15.61 8.49 7.21
CA THR A 106 14.58 9.55 7.28
C THR A 106 14.61 10.39 6.00
N VAL A 107 13.44 10.73 5.45
CA VAL A 107 13.30 11.73 4.37
C VAL A 107 13.00 13.11 4.95
N ASN A 108 13.80 14.11 4.58
CA ASN A 108 13.73 15.47 5.10
C ASN A 108 12.88 16.39 4.23
N LEU A 109 11.55 16.20 4.27
CA LEU A 109 10.60 16.98 3.46
C LEU A 109 10.52 18.47 3.83
N SER A 110 11.15 18.90 4.94
CA SER A 110 11.08 20.27 5.44
C SER A 110 12.42 20.97 5.59
N LYS A 111 13.53 20.37 5.13
CA LYS A 111 14.88 20.93 5.33
C LYS A 111 15.11 22.14 4.41
N SER A 112 15.24 23.33 4.99
CA SER A 112 15.60 24.54 4.23
C SER A 112 17.02 24.45 3.68
N ASP A 113 17.34 25.36 2.75
CA ASP A 113 18.71 25.62 2.29
C ASP A 113 19.38 24.48 1.53
N LEU A 114 18.58 23.71 0.78
CA LEU A 114 19.07 22.73 -0.19
C LEU A 114 18.97 23.27 -1.62
N THR A 115 19.72 22.66 -2.55
CA THR A 115 19.62 22.94 -3.97
C THR A 115 19.72 21.63 -4.74
N LEU A 116 18.74 21.35 -5.59
CA LEU A 116 18.79 20.24 -6.53
C LEU A 116 19.83 20.59 -7.59
N ASN A 117 20.88 19.78 -7.74
CA ASN A 117 22.00 20.07 -8.63
C ASN A 117 21.80 19.53 -10.06
N LYS A 118 21.14 18.37 -10.20
CA LYS A 118 20.83 17.71 -11.48
C LYS A 118 19.55 16.88 -11.35
N PHE A 119 19.07 16.35 -12.47
CA PHE A 119 17.95 15.40 -12.47
C PHE A 119 18.34 14.12 -11.72
N MET A 120 17.36 13.43 -11.16
CA MET A 120 17.52 12.15 -10.47
C MET A 120 16.88 11.03 -11.26
N MET A 121 17.48 9.84 -11.23
CA MET A 121 16.89 8.60 -11.73
C MET A 121 16.87 7.58 -10.61
N ILE A 122 15.68 7.19 -10.18
CA ILE A 122 15.48 6.30 -9.05
C ILE A 122 14.88 5.00 -9.59
N SER A 123 15.54 3.86 -9.34
CA SER A 123 15.02 2.55 -9.78
C SER A 123 13.79 2.13 -8.97
N SER A 124 13.08 1.11 -9.44
CA SER A 124 11.96 0.47 -8.72
C SER A 124 12.28 0.17 -7.25
N GLN A 125 13.37 -0.55 -6.98
CA GLN A 125 13.72 -0.98 -5.62
C GLN A 125 14.11 0.21 -4.72
N GLN A 126 14.85 1.18 -5.26
CA GLN A 126 15.18 2.41 -4.55
C GLN A 126 13.93 3.23 -4.23
N LEU A 127 12.99 3.32 -5.19
CA LEU A 127 11.72 4.00 -5.01
C LEU A 127 10.84 3.30 -3.96
N GLY A 128 10.83 1.96 -3.96
CA GLY A 128 10.19 1.15 -2.93
C GLY A 128 10.76 1.39 -1.53
N ALA A 129 12.10 1.45 -1.41
CA ALA A 129 12.77 1.79 -0.16
C ALA A 129 12.35 3.19 0.35
N LEU A 130 12.30 4.18 -0.54
CA LEU A 130 11.82 5.54 -0.21
C LEU A 130 10.35 5.53 0.22
N ALA A 131 9.48 4.82 -0.51
CA ALA A 131 8.08 4.68 -0.15
C ALA A 131 7.91 4.08 1.25
N GLN A 132 8.71 3.06 1.59
CA GLN A 132 8.68 2.42 2.91
C GLN A 132 9.15 3.36 4.03
N ILE A 133 10.22 4.14 3.80
CA ILE A 133 10.68 5.15 4.77
C ILE A 133 9.57 6.18 5.01
N ILE A 134 8.97 6.72 3.95
CA ILE A 134 7.92 7.75 4.05
C ILE A 134 6.66 7.17 4.72
N LEU A 135 6.25 5.96 4.36
CA LEU A 135 5.12 5.26 4.99
C LEU A 135 5.35 5.14 6.49
N HIS A 136 6.54 4.69 6.91
CA HIS A 136 6.89 4.60 8.32
C HIS A 136 6.90 5.96 9.01
N GLN A 137 7.49 7.00 8.42
CA GLN A 137 7.48 8.36 9.00
C GLN A 137 6.06 8.90 9.18
N GLN A 138 5.14 8.58 8.27
CA GLN A 138 3.75 9.06 8.32
C GLN A 138 2.86 8.24 9.27
N THR A 139 3.20 6.98 9.53
CA THR A 139 2.29 6.03 10.20
C THR A 139 2.87 5.38 11.46
N GLY A 140 4.18 5.49 11.68
CA GLY A 140 4.91 4.68 12.67
C GLY A 140 5.02 3.19 12.29
N GLY A 141 4.71 2.84 11.03
CA GLY A 141 4.74 1.45 10.53
C GLY A 141 3.68 0.54 11.14
N LYS A 142 2.65 1.09 11.78
CA LYS A 142 1.65 0.33 12.53
C LYS A 142 0.25 0.91 12.40
N ILE A 143 -0.74 0.03 12.35
CA ILE A 143 -2.16 0.34 12.37
C ILE A 143 -2.77 -0.17 13.67
N SER A 144 -3.30 0.72 14.49
CA SER A 144 -4.08 0.28 15.65
C SER A 144 -5.42 -0.30 15.20
N VAL A 145 -5.72 -1.55 15.55
CA VAL A 145 -6.95 -2.28 15.22
C VAL A 145 -7.44 -3.00 16.47
N ALA A 146 -8.66 -2.69 16.93
CA ALA A 146 -9.24 -3.29 18.13
C ALA A 146 -8.32 -3.27 19.38
N GLY A 147 -7.54 -2.19 19.57
CA GLY A 147 -6.61 -2.04 20.68
C GLY A 147 -5.31 -2.85 20.55
N LYS A 148 -5.05 -3.43 19.37
CA LYS A 148 -3.82 -4.14 19.01
C LYS A 148 -3.11 -3.40 17.89
N GLU A 149 -1.79 -3.49 17.85
CA GLU A 149 -0.99 -2.91 16.79
C GLU A 149 -0.71 -3.93 15.69
N VAL A 150 -1.14 -3.64 14.47
CA VAL A 150 -0.88 -4.43 13.26
C VAL A 150 0.27 -3.77 12.50
N ALA A 151 1.38 -4.46 12.29
CA ALA A 151 2.48 -3.92 11.51
C ALA A 151 2.10 -3.84 10.03
N ILE A 152 2.52 -2.77 9.34
CA ILE A 152 2.36 -2.60 7.90
C ILE A 152 3.73 -2.36 7.25
N LYS A 153 3.98 -3.02 6.11
CA LYS A 153 5.22 -2.91 5.36
C LYS A 153 4.98 -3.00 3.85
N ILE A 154 5.68 -2.18 3.07
CA ILE A 154 5.86 -2.37 1.63
C ILE A 154 6.99 -3.38 1.44
N LEU A 155 6.69 -4.50 0.78
CA LEU A 155 7.64 -5.55 0.45
C LEU A 155 8.29 -5.33 -0.92
N GLU A 156 7.52 -4.81 -1.85
CA GLU A 156 7.93 -4.56 -3.23
C GLU A 156 7.18 -3.34 -3.76
N LEU A 157 7.89 -2.59 -4.59
CA LEU A 157 7.32 -1.56 -5.44
C LEU A 157 8.07 -1.66 -6.77
N GLU A 158 7.34 -1.87 -7.84
CA GLU A 158 7.93 -2.07 -9.15
C GLU A 158 7.28 -1.15 -10.19
N ILE A 159 8.05 -0.71 -11.18
CA ILE A 159 7.59 0.15 -12.27
C ILE A 159 7.52 -0.72 -13.52
N TYR A 160 6.37 -0.81 -14.18
CA TYR A 160 6.22 -1.49 -15.47
C TYR A 160 5.46 -0.65 -16.48
N GLN A 161 5.47 -1.11 -17.73
CA GLN A 161 4.68 -0.54 -18.83
C GLN A 161 4.82 0.99 -18.90
N VAL A 162 6.07 1.46 -18.90
CA VAL A 162 6.38 2.88 -19.06
C VAL A 162 5.90 3.32 -20.44
N GLN A 163 5.18 4.43 -20.47
CA GLN A 163 4.55 5.01 -21.64
C GLN A 163 5.35 6.23 -22.13
N ASP A 164 5.20 6.56 -23.42
CA ASP A 164 5.93 7.67 -24.07
C ASP A 164 5.62 9.05 -23.47
N ASP A 165 4.44 9.20 -22.86
CA ASP A 165 4.00 10.42 -22.18
C ASP A 165 4.61 10.58 -20.77
N GLY A 166 5.43 9.62 -20.33
CA GLY A 166 6.04 9.59 -19.01
C GLY A 166 5.12 9.03 -17.92
N SER A 167 4.00 8.40 -18.28
CA SER A 167 3.16 7.57 -17.40
C SER A 167 3.75 6.18 -17.20
N ALA A 168 3.33 5.47 -16.15
CA ALA A 168 3.72 4.07 -15.93
C ALA A 168 2.70 3.35 -15.06
N ASP A 169 2.77 2.02 -15.08
CA ASP A 169 2.12 1.19 -14.08
C ASP A 169 3.03 1.01 -12.86
N LEU A 170 2.40 0.93 -11.69
CA LEU A 170 3.01 0.74 -10.39
C LEU A 170 2.25 -0.36 -9.64
N ASN A 171 2.91 -1.46 -9.31
CA ASN A 171 2.46 -2.50 -8.38
C ASN A 171 3.18 -2.28 -7.07
N ILE A 172 2.38 -2.31 -6.01
CA ILE A 172 2.82 -2.17 -4.63
C ILE A 172 2.38 -3.44 -3.91
N ILE A 173 3.32 -4.12 -3.27
CA ILE A 173 3.01 -5.28 -2.43
C ILE A 173 3.11 -4.87 -0.97
N LEU A 174 1.97 -4.86 -0.28
CA LEU A 174 1.86 -4.58 1.14
C LEU A 174 1.74 -5.88 1.93
N GLU A 175 2.42 -5.97 3.08
CA GLU A 175 2.18 -6.96 4.12
C GLU A 175 1.58 -6.28 5.35
N LEU A 176 0.52 -6.88 5.88
CA LEU A 176 -0.04 -6.57 7.19
C LEU A 176 0.06 -7.79 8.11
N ASP A 177 0.73 -7.65 9.26
CA ASP A 177 0.83 -8.72 10.25
C ASP A 177 -0.37 -8.70 11.20
N LEU A 178 -1.32 -9.60 10.95
CA LEU A 178 -2.56 -9.74 11.70
C LEU A 178 -2.41 -10.67 12.92
N THR A 179 -1.23 -11.29 13.14
CA THR A 179 -0.97 -12.21 14.25
C THR A 179 -1.45 -11.67 15.60
N PRO A 180 -1.18 -10.41 15.98
CA PRO A 180 -1.58 -9.85 17.29
C PRO A 180 -3.09 -9.84 17.56
N LEU A 181 -3.91 -9.97 16.51
CA LEU A 181 -5.37 -10.00 16.61
C LEU A 181 -5.90 -11.37 17.06
N PHE A 182 -5.09 -12.43 16.97
CA PHE A 182 -5.53 -13.81 17.18
C PHE A 182 -4.90 -14.49 18.41
N ASP A 183 -4.00 -13.83 19.15
CA ASP A 183 -3.25 -14.42 20.26
C ASP A 183 -4.13 -15.02 21.38
N ASN A 184 -5.37 -14.53 21.55
CA ASN A 184 -6.29 -14.96 22.63
C ASN A 184 -7.55 -15.72 22.13
N ALA A 185 -7.56 -16.17 20.88
CA ALA A 185 -8.71 -16.77 20.20
C ALA A 185 -8.95 -18.26 20.57
N LYS A 186 -9.16 -18.59 21.86
CA LYS A 186 -9.27 -20.01 22.32
C LYS A 186 -10.69 -20.59 22.36
N LYS A 187 -11.76 -19.77 22.39
CA LYS A 187 -13.16 -20.22 22.51
C LYS A 187 -13.94 -20.00 21.22
N PHE A 188 -15.05 -20.72 21.00
CA PHE A 188 -15.95 -20.42 19.87
C PHE A 188 -16.56 -19.00 20.01
N PRO A 189 -16.73 -18.23 18.92
CA PRO A 189 -16.39 -18.53 17.52
C PRO A 189 -14.91 -18.28 17.16
N PHE A 190 -14.08 -17.80 18.08
CA PHE A 190 -12.68 -17.45 17.85
C PHE A 190 -11.77 -18.59 17.39
N ASN A 191 -12.06 -19.85 17.74
CA ASN A 191 -11.31 -20.99 17.16
C ASN A 191 -11.57 -21.16 15.64
N PHE A 192 -12.77 -20.81 15.17
CA PHE A 192 -13.08 -20.78 13.73
C PHE A 192 -12.34 -19.62 13.05
N LEU A 193 -12.29 -18.46 13.71
CA LEU A 193 -11.49 -17.31 13.27
C LEU A 193 -10.02 -17.70 13.06
N LYS A 194 -9.42 -18.47 13.98
CA LYS A 194 -8.02 -18.92 13.85
C LYS A 194 -7.75 -19.81 12.63
N LYS A 195 -8.77 -20.54 12.14
CA LYS A 195 -8.64 -21.44 10.98
C LYS A 195 -8.82 -20.73 9.63
N TYR A 196 -9.64 -19.68 9.60
CA TYR A 196 -10.10 -19.03 8.36
C TYR A 196 -9.77 -17.54 8.26
N ALA A 197 -9.16 -16.96 9.29
CA ALA A 197 -8.54 -15.65 9.21
C ALA A 197 -7.04 -15.81 8.98
N PRO A 198 -6.45 -15.04 8.06
CA PRO A 198 -5.05 -15.16 7.73
C PRO A 198 -4.22 -14.48 8.83
N LYS A 199 -3.05 -15.06 9.15
CA LYS A 199 -2.09 -14.42 10.06
C LYS A 199 -1.42 -13.20 9.43
N LYS A 200 -1.24 -13.23 8.11
CA LYS A 200 -0.69 -12.14 7.33
C LYS A 200 -1.62 -11.85 6.16
N LEU A 201 -1.85 -10.56 5.90
CA LEU A 201 -2.57 -10.12 4.72
C LEU A 201 -1.58 -9.44 3.78
N TYR A 202 -1.38 -10.06 2.63
CA TYR A 202 -0.63 -9.56 1.51
C TYR A 202 -1.59 -8.92 0.52
N ILE A 203 -1.30 -7.71 0.06
CA ILE A 203 -2.09 -7.00 -0.94
C ILE A 203 -1.15 -6.61 -2.07
N SER A 204 -1.38 -7.14 -3.26
CA SER A 204 -0.68 -6.71 -4.48
C SER A 204 -1.61 -5.76 -5.23
N SER A 205 -1.23 -4.48 -5.27
CA SER A 205 -2.05 -3.38 -5.79
C SER A 205 -1.38 -2.77 -7.00
N THR A 206 -1.96 -2.99 -8.20
CA THR A 206 -1.48 -2.43 -9.46
C THR A 206 -2.33 -1.24 -9.88
N VAL A 207 -1.70 -0.09 -10.07
CA VAL A 207 -2.33 1.13 -10.60
C VAL A 207 -1.55 1.67 -11.78
N THR A 208 -2.22 2.42 -12.65
CA THR A 208 -1.55 3.26 -13.64
C THR A 208 -1.44 4.67 -13.09
N ILE A 209 -0.21 5.17 -13.02
CA ILE A 209 0.07 6.58 -12.77
C ILE A 209 0.08 7.29 -14.12
N GLN A 210 -1.03 7.98 -14.42
CA GLN A 210 -1.16 8.76 -15.64
C GLN A 210 -0.64 10.17 -15.40
N LYS A 211 0.44 10.53 -16.10
CA LYS A 211 1.04 11.86 -16.03
C LYS A 211 0.09 12.89 -16.67
N GLY A 212 -0.12 14.01 -15.99
CA GLY A 212 -0.90 15.12 -16.52
C GLY A 212 -0.03 16.14 -17.25
N GLU A 213 -0.68 17.05 -17.98
CA GLU A 213 -0.02 18.07 -18.81
C GLU A 213 0.72 19.15 -18.01
N ARG A 214 0.32 19.37 -16.74
CA ARG A 214 0.96 20.36 -15.86
C ARG A 214 2.03 19.69 -15.01
N ALA A 215 3.06 20.45 -14.64
CA ALA A 215 4.10 19.99 -13.74
C ALA A 215 3.52 19.40 -12.45
N PHE A 216 3.96 18.20 -12.07
CA PHE A 216 3.51 17.43 -10.91
C PHE A 216 2.00 17.10 -10.89
N SER A 217 1.30 17.24 -12.02
CA SER A 217 -0.07 16.75 -12.15
C SER A 217 -0.08 15.30 -12.60
N TYR A 218 -1.00 14.51 -12.03
CA TYR A 218 -1.20 13.11 -12.37
C TYR A 218 -2.56 12.63 -11.86
N SER A 219 -3.02 11.51 -12.40
CA SER A 219 -4.14 10.72 -11.89
C SER A 219 -3.70 9.28 -11.67
N VAL A 220 -4.35 8.63 -10.71
CA VAL A 220 -4.15 7.21 -10.41
C VAL A 220 -5.36 6.45 -10.91
N LEU A 221 -5.14 5.47 -11.77
CA LEU A 221 -6.19 4.62 -12.34
C LEU A 221 -6.06 3.19 -11.83
N HIS A 222 -7.19 2.53 -11.57
CA HIS A 222 -7.19 1.13 -11.19
C HIS A 222 -6.75 0.25 -12.35
N LYS A 223 -5.95 -0.77 -12.06
CA LYS A 223 -5.57 -1.79 -13.02
C LYS A 223 -5.84 -3.19 -12.52
N ASP A 224 -5.31 -3.54 -11.35
CA ASP A 224 -5.52 -4.86 -10.76
C ASP A 224 -5.28 -4.85 -9.25
N ILE A 225 -5.93 -5.76 -8.52
CA ILE A 225 -5.65 -5.99 -7.11
C ILE A 225 -5.88 -7.46 -6.74
N THR A 226 -4.94 -8.02 -5.99
CA THR A 226 -5.07 -9.36 -5.40
C THR A 226 -4.77 -9.33 -3.91
N ILE A 227 -5.40 -10.24 -3.16
CA ILE A 227 -5.14 -10.43 -1.73
C ILE A 227 -4.75 -11.88 -1.43
N ASN A 228 -3.61 -12.07 -0.77
CA ASN A 228 -2.99 -13.38 -0.55
C ASN A 228 -3.02 -14.24 -1.85
N ASN A 229 -3.56 -15.45 -1.77
CA ASN A 229 -3.63 -16.40 -2.88
C ASN A 229 -4.92 -16.26 -3.72
N LEU A 230 -5.74 -15.21 -3.51
CA LEU A 230 -6.91 -14.96 -4.33
C LEU A 230 -6.50 -14.34 -5.66
N LYS A 231 -7.09 -14.83 -6.76
CA LYS A 231 -6.97 -14.18 -8.07
C LYS A 231 -7.79 -12.88 -8.09
N SER A 232 -7.60 -12.06 -9.11
CA SER A 232 -8.28 -10.76 -9.23
C SER A 232 -9.81 -10.88 -9.23
N SER A 233 -10.37 -11.85 -9.96
CA SER A 233 -11.81 -12.13 -9.97
C SER A 233 -12.32 -12.55 -8.59
N ASP A 234 -11.59 -13.44 -7.91
CA ASP A 234 -11.96 -13.93 -6.58
C ASP A 234 -11.83 -12.82 -5.54
N THR A 235 -10.87 -11.92 -5.71
CA THR A 235 -10.69 -10.72 -4.88
C THR A 235 -11.88 -9.78 -5.07
N ALA A 236 -12.27 -9.48 -6.31
CA ALA A 236 -13.44 -8.65 -6.60
C ALA A 236 -14.73 -9.24 -6.01
N ASP A 237 -14.96 -10.54 -6.18
CA ASP A 237 -16.12 -11.24 -5.61
C ASP A 237 -16.13 -11.24 -4.08
N PHE A 238 -14.94 -11.38 -3.46
CA PHE A 238 -14.80 -11.29 -2.02
C PHE A 238 -15.13 -9.88 -1.51
N PHE A 239 -14.67 -8.83 -2.20
CA PHE A 239 -15.02 -7.44 -1.88
C PHE A 239 -16.50 -7.14 -2.10
N ASN A 240 -17.12 -7.70 -3.14
CA ASN A 240 -18.57 -7.59 -3.33
C ASN A 240 -19.34 -8.17 -2.14
N THR A 241 -18.87 -9.29 -1.59
CA THR A 241 -19.44 -9.88 -0.37
C THR A 241 -19.24 -8.98 0.84
N LEU A 242 -18.03 -8.45 1.04
CA LEU A 242 -17.75 -7.54 2.15
C LEU A 242 -18.55 -6.24 2.05
N ASP A 243 -18.69 -5.65 0.86
CA ASP A 243 -19.44 -4.42 0.65
C ASP A 243 -20.95 -4.62 0.81
N PHE A 244 -21.47 -5.76 0.34
CA PHE A 244 -22.87 -6.10 0.54
C PHE A 244 -23.23 -6.08 2.03
N VAL A 245 -22.39 -6.69 2.87
CA VAL A 245 -22.64 -6.86 4.32
C VAL A 245 -22.24 -5.65 5.14
N PHE A 246 -21.07 -5.05 4.85
CA PHE A 246 -20.41 -4.07 5.73
C PHE A 246 -20.21 -2.69 5.09
N LYS A 247 -20.58 -2.50 3.82
CA LYS A 247 -20.51 -1.21 3.09
C LYS A 247 -19.10 -0.60 3.12
N ILE A 248 -18.12 -1.38 2.65
CA ILE A 248 -16.70 -1.07 2.80
C ILE A 248 -16.07 -0.49 1.54
N GLY A 249 -16.80 -0.52 0.42
CA GLY A 249 -16.28 -0.25 -0.91
C GLY A 249 -15.84 -1.51 -1.65
N SER A 250 -15.50 -1.30 -2.91
CA SER A 250 -15.04 -2.32 -3.85
C SER A 250 -13.54 -2.62 -3.72
N ALA A 251 -13.08 -3.67 -4.40
CA ALA A 251 -11.66 -3.96 -4.53
C ALA A 251 -10.91 -2.82 -5.27
N GLU A 252 -11.57 -2.20 -6.25
CA GLU A 252 -11.07 -1.04 -6.98
C GLU A 252 -10.86 0.16 -6.05
N ASP A 253 -11.80 0.44 -5.14
CA ASP A 253 -11.67 1.52 -4.17
C ASP A 253 -10.43 1.35 -3.27
N LEU A 254 -10.17 0.11 -2.83
CA LEU A 254 -8.95 -0.21 -2.07
C LEU A 254 -7.70 -0.03 -2.91
N ASN A 255 -7.73 -0.48 -4.16
CA ASN A 255 -6.59 -0.38 -5.06
C ASN A 255 -6.21 1.08 -5.35
N LEU A 256 -7.22 1.91 -5.66
CA LEU A 256 -7.04 3.34 -5.86
C LEU A 256 -6.55 4.01 -4.58
N LEU A 257 -7.04 3.61 -3.42
CA LEU A 257 -6.58 4.17 -2.15
C LEU A 257 -5.09 3.88 -1.90
N ILE A 258 -4.65 2.63 -2.08
CA ILE A 258 -3.24 2.24 -1.93
C ILE A 258 -2.40 3.01 -2.95
N GLY A 259 -2.79 2.96 -4.22
CA GLY A 259 -2.09 3.63 -5.31
C GLY A 259 -1.99 5.14 -5.10
N ASN A 260 -3.08 5.82 -4.74
CA ASN A 260 -3.06 7.25 -4.43
C ASN A 260 -2.16 7.56 -3.23
N THR A 261 -2.24 6.76 -2.16
CA THR A 261 -1.41 7.00 -0.96
C THR A 261 0.08 6.94 -1.31
N VAL A 262 0.50 5.92 -2.07
CA VAL A 262 1.90 5.77 -2.49
C VAL A 262 2.29 6.82 -3.52
N ALA A 263 1.45 7.09 -4.52
CA ALA A 263 1.71 8.11 -5.53
C ALA A 263 1.79 9.52 -4.93
N ASN A 264 0.92 9.88 -3.99
CA ASN A 264 0.97 11.15 -3.26
C ASN A 264 2.21 11.25 -2.37
N ALA A 265 2.66 10.15 -1.77
CA ALA A 265 3.91 10.13 -1.01
C ALA A 265 5.14 10.36 -1.91
N LEU A 266 5.19 9.74 -3.10
CA LEU A 266 6.36 9.78 -3.99
C LEU A 266 6.38 10.99 -4.92
N ILE A 267 5.23 11.31 -5.52
CA ILE A 267 5.08 12.42 -6.47
C ILE A 267 4.54 13.62 -5.72
N GLY A 268 3.29 13.51 -5.26
CA GLY A 268 2.58 14.57 -4.57
C GLY A 268 2.27 15.79 -5.43
N ASN A 269 1.56 16.74 -4.84
CA ASN A 269 1.12 17.97 -5.46
C ASN A 269 1.00 19.08 -4.40
N GLU A 270 0.42 20.21 -4.76
CA GLU A 270 0.26 21.34 -3.85
C GLU A 270 -0.58 21.01 -2.60
N ALA A 271 -1.62 20.18 -2.75
CA ALA A 271 -2.49 19.79 -1.65
C ALA A 271 -1.84 18.71 -0.76
N ASN A 272 -1.10 17.78 -1.37
CA ASN A 272 -0.38 16.71 -0.69
C ASN A 272 1.09 16.70 -1.13
N PRO A 273 1.96 17.49 -0.47
CA PRO A 273 3.38 17.54 -0.83
C PRO A 273 4.07 16.19 -0.63
N GLY A 274 4.42 15.55 -1.73
CA GLY A 274 5.18 14.30 -1.80
C GLY A 274 6.66 14.55 -2.00
N PHE A 275 7.45 13.48 -2.12
CA PHE A 275 8.89 13.54 -2.30
C PHE A 275 9.29 14.42 -3.50
N ALA A 276 8.78 14.13 -4.71
CA ALA A 276 9.13 14.88 -5.91
C ALA A 276 8.61 16.33 -5.88
N TYR A 277 7.36 16.53 -5.46
CA TYR A 277 6.78 17.87 -5.37
C TYR A 277 7.54 18.76 -4.37
N THR A 278 7.98 18.19 -3.24
CA THR A 278 8.76 18.91 -2.24
C THR A 278 10.09 19.41 -2.81
N LEU A 279 10.68 18.68 -3.76
CA LEU A 279 11.93 19.07 -4.42
C LEU A 279 11.76 20.27 -5.37
N LYS A 280 10.51 20.65 -5.70
CA LYS A 280 10.21 21.85 -6.50
C LYS A 280 10.81 23.11 -5.88
N GLN A 281 10.77 23.23 -4.54
CA GLN A 281 11.34 24.38 -3.84
C GLN A 281 12.88 24.44 -3.94
N TYR A 282 13.54 23.33 -4.29
CA TYR A 282 14.98 23.25 -4.48
C TYR A 282 15.38 23.22 -5.97
N GLY A 283 14.42 23.40 -6.89
CA GLY A 283 14.68 23.51 -8.33
C GLY A 283 14.17 22.35 -9.18
N ALA A 284 13.43 21.39 -8.64
CA ALA A 284 12.78 20.37 -9.48
C ALA A 284 11.68 21.01 -10.35
N LYS A 285 11.63 20.63 -11.62
CA LYS A 285 10.62 21.11 -12.58
C LYS A 285 9.41 20.21 -12.66
N ASP A 286 9.63 18.89 -12.68
CA ASP A 286 8.57 17.90 -12.86
C ASP A 286 9.08 16.49 -12.53
N PHE A 287 8.20 15.49 -12.66
CA PHE A 287 8.54 14.07 -12.62
C PHE A 287 8.19 13.38 -13.95
N SER A 288 8.78 12.21 -14.22
CA SER A 288 8.35 11.31 -15.31
C SER A 288 8.81 9.88 -15.02
N PHE A 289 8.21 8.90 -15.70
CA PHE A 289 8.75 7.55 -15.79
C PHE A 289 9.47 7.37 -17.14
N ALA A 290 10.58 6.63 -17.16
CA ALA A 290 11.31 6.33 -18.40
C ALA A 290 12.03 4.97 -18.30
N THR A 291 12.19 4.30 -19.44
CA THR A 291 13.02 3.10 -19.56
C THR A 291 14.37 3.47 -20.16
N LEU A 292 15.47 3.16 -19.45
CA LEU A 292 16.83 3.32 -19.96
C LEU A 292 17.58 2.00 -19.79
N ALA A 293 18.18 1.52 -20.89
CA ALA A 293 18.94 0.26 -20.91
C ALA A 293 18.18 -0.93 -20.28
N ALA A 294 16.89 -1.07 -20.61
CA ALA A 294 15.96 -2.08 -20.10
C ALA A 294 15.60 -1.97 -18.60
N THR A 295 15.97 -0.88 -17.94
CA THR A 295 15.58 -0.59 -16.54
C THR A 295 14.59 0.56 -16.52
N ASN A 296 13.51 0.41 -15.73
CA ASN A 296 12.51 1.45 -15.53
C ASN A 296 12.93 2.36 -14.37
N PHE A 297 12.74 3.66 -14.56
CA PHE A 297 13.13 4.68 -13.59
C PHE A 297 11.98 5.64 -13.33
N PHE A 298 11.88 6.08 -12.08
CA PHE A 298 11.23 7.31 -11.70
C PHE A 298 12.23 8.45 -11.76
N ILE A 299 11.91 9.47 -12.56
CA ILE A 299 12.79 10.58 -12.88
C ILE A 299 12.24 11.85 -12.25
N ILE A 300 13.12 12.61 -11.59
CA ILE A 300 12.83 13.97 -11.14
C ILE A 300 13.67 14.93 -11.98
N GLN A 301 12.98 15.78 -12.73
CA GLN A 301 13.58 16.70 -13.69
C GLN A 301 14.02 17.99 -13.00
N LYS A 302 15.12 18.59 -13.48
CA LYS A 302 15.63 19.89 -13.03
C LYS A 302 15.53 20.94 -14.14
#